data_AF-A0A961B574-F1
#
_entry.id   AF-A0A961B574-F1
#
_cell.length_a   1.000
_cell.length_b   1.000
_cell.length_c   1.000
_cell.angle_alpha   90.00
_cell.angle_beta   90.00
_cell.angle_gamma   90.00
#
_symmetry.space_group_name_H-M   'P 1'
#
loop_
_entity.id
_entity.type
_entity.pdbx_description
1 polymer ?
#
loop_
_entity_poly.entity_id
_entity_poly.type
_entity_poly.pdbx_seq_one_letter_code
_entity_poly.pdbx_strand_id
1 'polypeptide(L)'
;GKPSLVLMSSGSTHIPVWSLSGGTVGQSVAGVVPGFSRDYAAVRVEIVVTSTDPETGPEFSDAYRVHLSQMVEDDSFAARNRTGKPVRTALPAGPLHTRTIVLESHHPVVPNAPLTVRIQREPDDPGDTFTRPTGLAMVKVTPLRALAKPHVVQDVGGYNSWPMIQAIGEKLVCAYSRGTAHSIGEDVRAVYARTSTDGGKTWTAETVVADTPGYGEVTVGKGLDSTGAMLLWVRRIGKDWNHDLYRATDGETFTLVATPKLALQPMQITDVFDVPTVGLMCLWFAGNYADDESHAWGTLTSRDDGKTWTQTPVESGLTRKDWPTEPAAVFLGDGRILAIGRTEGGHSQFQMISTDHGATWSRRPTNISDVSASTPSLILDPKTGLVSNYYYERGAGILRRRVVAADRVFDHPLGWPGSEAVALGSEIALDSGNANATAIGQTHYISFYSGKAPDTAVVVSEIPAPEKGGD
;
A
#
# COMPACT_ATOMS: atom_id res chain seq x y z
N GLY A 1 30.38 -8.29 8.32
CA GLY A 1 30.52 -9.68 8.78
C GLY A 1 31.18 -10.56 7.74
N LYS A 2 32.52 -10.57 7.64
CA LYS A 2 33.29 -11.50 6.77
C LYS A 2 32.85 -11.63 5.28
N PRO A 3 32.46 -10.55 4.56
CA PRO A 3 32.37 -10.60 3.10
C PRO A 3 33.77 -10.68 2.48
N SER A 4 33.87 -11.00 1.19
CA SER A 4 35.15 -10.97 0.46
C SER A 4 35.18 -9.80 -0.50
N LEU A 5 36.24 -8.99 -0.48
CA LEU A 5 36.47 -7.98 -1.53
C LEU A 5 37.06 -8.70 -2.75
N VAL A 6 36.37 -8.63 -3.88
CA VAL A 6 36.77 -9.30 -5.13
C VAL A 6 36.76 -8.33 -6.30
N LEU A 7 37.53 -8.62 -7.33
CA LEU A 7 37.53 -7.87 -8.59
C LEU A 7 36.65 -8.59 -9.60
N MET A 8 35.48 -8.02 -9.93
CA MET A 8 34.65 -8.52 -11.02
C MET A 8 35.11 -7.91 -12.35
N SER A 9 35.29 -8.75 -13.37
CA SER A 9 35.91 -8.37 -14.64
C SER A 9 35.07 -8.82 -15.84
N SER A 10 34.92 -7.96 -16.83
CA SER A 10 34.36 -8.29 -18.15
C SER A 10 35.02 -7.42 -19.22
N GLY A 11 35.69 -8.03 -20.20
CA GLY A 11 36.50 -7.31 -21.16
C GLY A 11 37.55 -6.43 -20.48
N SER A 12 37.54 -5.12 -20.78
CA SER A 12 38.43 -4.12 -20.16
C SER A 12 37.85 -3.47 -18.89
N THR A 13 36.67 -3.89 -18.44
CA THR A 13 36.01 -3.32 -17.26
C THR A 13 36.33 -4.18 -16.04
N HIS A 14 36.85 -3.53 -14.99
CA HIS A 14 37.19 -4.16 -13.72
C HIS A 14 36.61 -3.33 -12.58
N ILE A 15 35.74 -3.90 -11.76
CA ILE A 15 35.11 -3.21 -10.64
C ILE A 15 35.35 -3.98 -9.33
N PRO A 16 35.88 -3.34 -8.28
CA PRO A 16 35.95 -3.95 -6.96
C PRO A 16 34.55 -4.01 -6.36
N VAL A 17 34.15 -5.18 -5.86
CA VAL A 17 32.86 -5.39 -5.21
C VAL A 17 33.02 -6.20 -3.94
N TRP A 18 32.10 -5.99 -2.99
CA TRP A 18 31.98 -6.89 -1.85
C TRP A 18 31.12 -8.09 -2.23
N SER A 19 31.74 -9.26 -2.37
CA SER A 19 31.05 -10.52 -2.62
C SER A 19 30.31 -10.99 -1.37
N LEU A 20 28.98 -11.12 -1.49
CA LEU A 20 28.05 -11.63 -0.47
C LEU A 20 27.53 -13.01 -0.89
N SER A 21 27.77 -14.01 -0.05
CA SER A 21 27.38 -15.41 -0.23
C SER A 21 25.87 -15.58 -0.25
N GLY A 22 25.36 -16.41 -1.18
CA GLY A 22 23.97 -16.87 -1.20
C GLY A 22 23.74 -18.14 -0.35
N GLY A 23 24.75 -18.62 0.37
CA GLY A 23 24.65 -19.80 1.24
C GLY A 23 25.21 -19.62 2.65
N THR A 24 25.65 -18.40 3.01
CA THR A 24 26.25 -18.11 4.33
C THR A 24 25.58 -16.92 4.98
N VAL A 25 24.83 -17.18 6.05
CA VAL A 25 24.10 -16.16 6.82
C VAL A 25 25.05 -15.19 7.53
N GLY A 26 24.62 -13.94 7.67
CA GLY A 26 25.31 -12.91 8.46
C GLY A 26 26.41 -12.14 7.72
N GLN A 27 26.60 -12.40 6.42
CA GLN A 27 27.53 -11.61 5.61
C GLN A 27 27.03 -10.18 5.41
N SER A 28 27.88 -9.22 5.73
CA SER A 28 27.51 -7.80 5.73
C SER A 28 28.68 -6.86 5.51
N VAL A 29 28.40 -5.69 4.93
CA VAL A 29 29.34 -4.58 4.73
C VAL A 29 28.81 -3.37 5.48
N ALA A 30 29.66 -2.67 6.22
CA ALA A 30 29.27 -1.45 6.94
C ALA A 30 30.12 -0.27 6.47
N GLY A 31 29.51 0.90 6.43
CA GLY A 31 30.16 2.18 6.16
C GLY A 31 29.54 3.29 7.00
N VAL A 32 30.24 4.42 7.10
CA VAL A 32 29.77 5.61 7.80
C VAL A 32 29.62 6.74 6.81
N VAL A 33 28.44 7.38 6.81
CA VAL A 33 28.18 8.61 6.09
C VAL A 33 28.28 9.77 7.09
N PRO A 34 28.94 10.89 6.72
CA PRO A 34 28.92 12.10 7.53
C PRO A 34 27.48 12.55 7.83
N GLY A 35 27.30 13.29 8.93
CA GLY A 35 26.00 13.84 9.27
C GLY A 35 25.45 14.79 8.21
N PHE A 36 24.13 14.89 8.15
CA PHE A 36 23.41 15.73 7.19
C PHE A 36 23.09 17.10 7.79
N SER A 37 22.95 18.14 6.96
CA SER A 37 22.52 19.46 7.42
C SER A 37 21.08 19.40 7.95
N ARG A 38 20.67 20.45 8.69
CA ARG A 38 19.30 20.56 9.24
C ARG A 38 18.20 20.72 8.19
N ASP A 39 18.56 20.86 6.92
CA ASP A 39 17.60 20.95 5.80
C ASP A 39 16.99 19.59 5.44
N TYR A 40 17.61 18.51 5.91
CA TYR A 40 17.21 17.15 5.65
C TYR A 40 16.62 16.51 6.90
N ALA A 41 15.48 15.85 6.73
CA ALA A 41 14.73 15.20 7.80
C ALA A 41 14.93 13.67 7.79
N ALA A 42 15.30 13.10 6.65
CA ALA A 42 15.41 11.66 6.48
C ALA A 42 16.46 11.28 5.42
N VAL A 43 16.67 9.99 5.22
CA VAL A 43 17.48 9.41 4.14
C VAL A 43 16.75 8.28 3.42
N ARG A 44 17.09 8.10 2.14
CA ARG A 44 16.85 6.90 1.34
C ARG A 44 18.17 6.16 1.17
N VAL A 45 18.15 4.83 1.30
CA VAL A 45 19.31 3.95 1.09
C VAL A 45 19.04 2.98 -0.04
N GLU A 46 19.93 3.00 -1.03
CA GLU A 46 19.91 2.15 -2.20
C GLU A 46 21.22 1.37 -2.29
N ILE A 47 21.17 0.16 -2.83
CA ILE A 47 22.35 -0.61 -3.19
C ILE A 47 22.39 -0.88 -4.68
N VAL A 48 23.59 -1.00 -5.24
CA VAL A 48 23.78 -1.54 -6.58
C VAL A 48 24.49 -2.87 -6.47
N VAL A 49 23.84 -3.91 -6.98
CA VAL A 49 24.34 -5.29 -6.96
C VAL A 49 24.51 -5.83 -8.37
N THR A 50 25.43 -6.78 -8.53
CA THR A 50 25.68 -7.47 -9.80
C THR A 50 26.22 -8.87 -9.55
N SER A 51 26.06 -9.77 -10.54
CA SER A 51 26.58 -11.13 -10.49
C SER A 51 27.35 -11.44 -11.77
N THR A 52 28.37 -12.29 -11.66
CA THR A 52 29.11 -12.83 -12.82
C THR A 52 28.64 -14.24 -13.19
N ASP A 53 27.72 -14.80 -12.39
CA ASP A 53 27.27 -16.18 -12.52
C ASP A 53 26.33 -16.34 -13.73
N PRO A 54 26.61 -17.27 -14.66
CA PRO A 54 25.79 -17.46 -15.85
C PRO A 54 24.39 -18.02 -15.56
N GLU A 55 24.13 -18.55 -14.35
CA GLU A 55 22.83 -19.09 -13.93
C GLU A 55 21.86 -18.00 -13.43
N THR A 56 22.18 -16.70 -13.56
CA THR A 56 21.22 -15.63 -13.24
C THR A 56 19.98 -15.72 -14.13
N GLY A 57 18.80 -15.56 -13.56
CA GLY A 57 17.53 -15.57 -14.29
C GLY A 57 16.38 -14.99 -13.48
N PRO A 58 15.30 -14.52 -14.13
CA PRO A 58 14.14 -13.91 -13.46
C PRO A 58 13.34 -14.88 -12.56
N GLU A 59 13.57 -16.18 -12.67
CA GLU A 59 13.05 -17.22 -11.78
C GLU A 59 13.75 -17.24 -10.41
N PHE A 60 14.95 -16.65 -10.32
CA PHE A 60 15.69 -16.51 -9.07
C PHE A 60 15.48 -15.14 -8.45
N SER A 61 15.60 -15.07 -7.13
CA SER A 61 15.62 -13.84 -6.36
C SER A 61 16.69 -13.90 -5.27
N ASP A 62 17.19 -12.74 -4.89
CA ASP A 62 18.04 -12.55 -3.72
C ASP A 62 17.45 -11.48 -2.80
N ALA A 63 17.83 -11.54 -1.52
CA ALA A 63 17.26 -10.71 -0.48
C ALA A 63 18.34 -9.95 0.30
N TYR A 64 18.11 -8.66 0.50
CA TYR A 64 19.02 -7.80 1.26
C TYR A 64 18.25 -6.98 2.28
N ARG A 65 18.89 -6.65 3.40
CA ARG A 65 18.38 -5.64 4.34
C ARG A 65 19.45 -4.63 4.68
N VAL A 66 18.99 -3.48 5.15
CA VAL A 66 19.84 -2.43 5.71
C VAL A 66 19.68 -2.37 7.23
N HIS A 67 20.77 -2.11 7.94
CA HIS A 67 20.74 -1.65 9.34
C HIS A 67 21.27 -0.23 9.37
N LEU A 68 20.56 0.64 10.08
CA LEU A 68 20.84 2.06 10.18
C LEU A 68 21.04 2.42 11.65
N SER A 69 22.10 3.15 11.95
CA SER A 69 22.25 3.71 13.29
C SER A 69 22.94 5.06 13.31
N GLN A 70 22.58 5.89 14.29
CA GLN A 70 23.24 7.16 14.57
C GLN A 70 23.75 7.20 16.00
N MET A 71 25.03 7.52 16.17
CA MET A 71 25.61 7.80 17.48
C MET A 71 25.46 9.30 17.75
N VAL A 72 24.78 9.64 18.83
CA VAL A 72 24.58 11.01 19.31
C VAL A 72 25.27 11.12 20.66
N GLU A 73 25.98 12.23 20.89
CA GLU A 73 26.64 12.51 22.16
C GLU A 73 25.64 12.43 23.32
N ASP A 74 26.08 11.82 24.43
CA ASP A 74 25.28 11.59 25.65
C ASP A 74 23.99 10.76 25.49
N ASP A 75 23.77 10.13 24.33
CA ASP A 75 22.66 9.20 24.09
C ASP A 75 23.14 7.74 24.17
N SER A 76 22.23 6.80 24.44
CA SER A 76 22.57 5.38 24.36
C SER A 76 22.90 4.99 22.93
N PHE A 77 24.00 4.26 22.70
CA PHE A 77 24.39 3.80 21.36
C PHE A 77 23.33 2.90 20.69
N ALA A 78 22.41 2.33 21.48
CA ALA A 78 21.31 1.50 21.01
C ALA A 78 20.01 2.30 20.74
N ALA A 79 19.92 3.55 21.20
CA ALA A 79 18.69 4.35 21.13
C ALA A 79 18.21 4.61 19.70
N ARG A 80 19.15 4.67 18.74
CA ARG A 80 18.89 5.06 17.35
C ARG A 80 19.41 3.98 16.41
N ASN A 81 18.92 2.76 16.59
CA ASN A 81 19.23 1.63 15.72
C ASN A 81 17.94 1.10 15.08
N ARG A 82 17.94 0.97 13.75
CA ARG A 82 16.84 0.39 12.97
C ARG A 82 17.36 -0.76 12.13
N THR A 83 16.66 -1.89 12.20
CA THR A 83 16.84 -3.00 11.25
C THR A 83 15.73 -2.95 10.23
N GLY A 84 16.09 -2.74 8.96
CA GLY A 84 15.16 -2.79 7.84
C GLY A 84 14.62 -4.19 7.58
N LYS A 85 13.49 -4.24 6.88
CA LYS A 85 12.93 -5.50 6.37
C LYS A 85 13.76 -5.99 5.17
N PRO A 86 13.87 -7.31 4.95
CA PRO A 86 14.43 -7.84 3.72
C PRO A 86 13.64 -7.35 2.49
N VAL A 87 14.38 -6.88 1.48
CA VAL A 87 13.86 -6.52 0.17
C VAL A 87 14.32 -7.59 -0.81
N ARG A 88 13.34 -8.23 -1.46
CA ARG A 88 13.54 -9.29 -2.45
C ARG A 88 13.43 -8.70 -3.85
N THR A 89 14.34 -9.07 -4.74
CA THR A 89 14.26 -8.68 -6.15
C THR A 89 14.62 -9.84 -7.06
N ALA A 90 13.91 -9.98 -8.17
CA ALA A 90 14.25 -10.94 -9.21
C ALA A 90 15.62 -10.63 -9.82
N LEU A 91 16.35 -11.66 -10.24
CA LEU A 91 17.63 -11.51 -10.93
C LEU A 91 17.43 -11.14 -12.41
N PRO A 92 18.43 -10.50 -13.05
CA PRO A 92 18.40 -10.25 -14.48
C PRO A 92 18.52 -11.57 -15.26
N ALA A 93 18.09 -11.57 -16.53
CA ALA A 93 18.13 -12.74 -17.42
C ALA A 93 19.55 -13.21 -17.82
N GLY A 94 20.59 -12.54 -17.34
CA GLY A 94 21.98 -12.86 -17.66
C GLY A 94 22.97 -12.21 -16.69
N PRO A 95 24.24 -12.65 -16.71
CA PRO A 95 25.27 -12.13 -15.83
C PRO A 95 25.66 -10.70 -16.23
N LEU A 96 26.42 -10.05 -15.35
CA LEU A 96 27.05 -8.74 -15.57
C LEU A 96 26.06 -7.58 -15.75
N HIS A 97 24.80 -7.79 -15.39
CA HIS A 97 23.81 -6.74 -15.27
C HIS A 97 23.77 -6.20 -13.83
N THR A 98 23.65 -4.89 -13.70
CA THR A 98 23.46 -4.23 -12.40
C THR A 98 21.98 -4.10 -12.07
N ARG A 99 21.64 -4.23 -10.79
CA ARG A 99 20.32 -3.88 -10.25
C ARG A 99 20.48 -2.84 -9.16
N THR A 100 19.66 -1.81 -9.19
CA THR A 100 19.53 -0.85 -8.08
C THR A 100 18.35 -1.29 -7.21
N ILE A 101 18.60 -1.51 -5.92
CA ILE A 101 17.60 -1.98 -4.96
C ILE A 101 17.45 -0.93 -3.86
N VAL A 102 16.23 -0.45 -3.64
CA VAL A 102 15.90 0.45 -2.53
C VAL A 102 15.68 -0.40 -1.27
N LEU A 103 16.57 -0.30 -0.30
CA LEU A 103 16.46 -1.02 0.98
C LEU A 103 15.71 -0.25 2.05
N GLU A 104 15.76 1.08 1.95
CA GLU A 104 15.03 1.99 2.83
C GLU A 104 14.67 3.23 2.03
N SER A 105 13.39 3.55 1.92
CA SER A 105 12.96 4.74 1.19
C SER A 105 12.85 5.97 2.08
N HIS A 106 12.74 5.80 3.40
CA HIS A 106 12.62 6.89 4.34
C HIS A 106 12.99 6.45 5.78
N HIS A 107 14.16 6.87 6.22
CA HIS A 107 14.59 6.77 7.61
C HIS A 107 14.86 8.16 8.20
N PRO A 108 14.13 8.59 9.24
CA PRO A 108 14.41 9.85 9.93
C PRO A 108 15.85 9.93 10.42
N VAL A 109 16.47 11.09 10.31
CA VAL A 109 17.85 11.30 10.77
C VAL A 109 17.95 12.46 11.75
N VAL A 110 18.86 12.32 12.72
CA VAL A 110 19.33 13.40 13.57
C VAL A 110 20.34 14.23 12.78
N PRO A 111 20.14 15.55 12.60
CA PRO A 111 21.09 16.40 11.90
C PRO A 111 22.49 16.36 12.51
N ASN A 112 23.52 16.48 11.67
CA ASN A 112 24.95 16.47 12.00
C ASN A 112 25.51 15.19 12.64
N ALA A 113 24.67 14.28 13.16
CA ALA A 113 25.12 13.00 13.68
C ALA A 113 25.47 12.04 12.52
N PRO A 114 26.64 11.37 12.55
CA PRO A 114 27.04 10.44 11.50
C PRO A 114 26.07 9.25 11.43
N LEU A 115 25.79 8.79 10.21
CA LEU A 115 24.93 7.64 9.95
C LEU A 115 25.79 6.42 9.61
N THR A 116 25.70 5.38 10.42
CA THR A 116 26.22 4.06 10.07
C THR A 116 25.21 3.31 9.23
N VAL A 117 25.66 2.81 8.08
CA VAL A 117 24.87 2.00 7.15
C VAL A 117 25.51 0.63 7.02
N ARG A 118 24.77 -0.42 7.36
CA ARG A 118 25.22 -1.81 7.21
C ARG A 118 24.29 -2.56 6.27
N ILE A 119 24.82 -3.03 5.15
CA ILE A 119 24.11 -3.87 4.17
C ILE A 119 24.37 -5.33 4.49
N GLN A 120 23.32 -6.13 4.55
CA GLN A 120 23.37 -7.57 4.79
C GLN A 120 22.57 -8.30 3.72
N ARG A 121 23.09 -9.43 3.23
CA ARG A 121 22.33 -10.39 2.42
C ARG A 121 21.67 -11.42 3.34
N GLU A 122 20.49 -11.92 2.96
CA GLU A 122 19.66 -12.83 3.76
C GLU A 122 19.47 -14.22 3.12
N PRO A 123 20.51 -15.09 3.08
CA PRO A 123 20.38 -16.44 2.50
C PRO A 123 19.37 -17.37 3.20
N ASP A 124 18.96 -17.05 4.41
CA ASP A 124 17.96 -17.78 5.19
C ASP A 124 16.53 -17.25 4.97
N ASP A 125 16.38 -16.14 4.26
CA ASP A 125 15.07 -15.67 3.82
C ASP A 125 14.53 -16.65 2.75
N PRO A 126 13.31 -17.21 2.90
CA PRO A 126 12.77 -18.19 1.95
C PRO A 126 12.62 -17.66 0.51
N GLY A 127 12.68 -16.35 0.31
CA GLY A 127 12.69 -15.69 -0.98
C GLY A 127 14.07 -15.34 -1.53
N ASP A 128 15.18 -15.63 -0.84
CA ASP A 128 16.52 -15.66 -1.44
C ASP A 128 16.74 -17.06 -2.05
N THR A 129 16.30 -17.24 -3.29
CA THR A 129 16.40 -18.52 -4.01
C THR A 129 17.73 -18.66 -4.77
N PHE A 130 18.50 -17.58 -4.90
CA PHE A 130 19.76 -17.56 -5.64
C PHE A 130 20.96 -17.92 -4.77
N THR A 131 21.30 -19.20 -4.63
CA THR A 131 22.35 -19.64 -3.67
C THR A 131 23.80 -19.24 -4.00
N ARG A 132 24.06 -18.59 -5.14
CA ARG A 132 25.40 -18.19 -5.60
C ARG A 132 25.80 -16.81 -5.06
N PRO A 133 27.10 -16.45 -5.03
CA PRO A 133 27.55 -15.14 -4.59
C PRO A 133 27.05 -13.99 -5.48
N THR A 134 26.70 -12.86 -4.85
CA THR A 134 26.35 -11.60 -5.54
C THR A 134 27.27 -10.49 -5.05
N GLY A 135 27.78 -9.67 -5.96
CA GLY A 135 28.63 -8.53 -5.66
C GLY A 135 27.82 -7.28 -5.30
N LEU A 136 28.07 -6.72 -4.12
CA LEU A 136 27.65 -5.37 -3.75
C LEU A 136 28.67 -4.36 -4.31
N ALA A 137 28.27 -3.64 -5.35
CA ALA A 137 29.12 -2.69 -6.07
C ALA A 137 29.06 -1.27 -5.48
N MET A 138 27.88 -0.81 -5.09
CA MET A 138 27.70 0.54 -4.54
C MET A 138 26.62 0.59 -3.46
N VAL A 139 26.76 1.53 -2.53
CA VAL A 139 25.71 1.95 -1.59
C VAL A 139 25.51 3.44 -1.77
N LYS A 140 24.28 3.85 -2.02
CA LYS A 140 23.89 5.25 -2.20
C LYS A 140 22.97 5.67 -1.08
N VAL A 141 23.34 6.74 -0.39
CA VAL A 141 22.54 7.35 0.69
C VAL A 141 22.12 8.74 0.22
N THR A 142 20.83 8.92 0.01
CA THR A 142 20.25 10.16 -0.51
C THR A 142 19.53 10.88 0.62
N PRO A 143 19.94 12.10 1.02
CA PRO A 143 19.24 12.85 2.04
C PRO A 143 17.93 13.42 1.48
N LEU A 144 16.89 13.40 2.31
CA LEU A 144 15.51 13.76 1.97
C LEU A 144 15.06 14.95 2.81
N ARG A 145 14.40 15.92 2.18
CA ARG A 145 13.72 17.03 2.87
C ARG A 145 12.50 16.51 3.63
N ALA A 146 11.99 17.33 4.54
CA ALA A 146 10.73 17.03 5.23
C ALA A 146 9.57 16.88 4.24
N LEU A 147 8.71 15.90 4.48
CA LEU A 147 7.49 15.68 3.72
C LEU A 147 6.43 16.75 4.03
N ALA A 148 5.55 17.01 3.08
CA ALA A 148 4.41 17.90 3.30
C ALA A 148 3.50 17.35 4.40
N LYS A 149 2.90 18.25 5.18
CA LYS A 149 1.95 17.86 6.22
C LYS A 149 0.57 17.58 5.60
N PRO A 150 -0.07 16.46 5.93
CA PRO A 150 -1.47 16.23 5.59
C PRO A 150 -2.39 17.33 6.13
N HIS A 151 -3.50 17.58 5.45
CA HIS A 151 -4.58 18.44 5.93
C HIS A 151 -5.56 17.66 6.78
N VAL A 152 -6.04 18.26 7.87
CA VAL A 152 -7.00 17.63 8.77
C VAL A 152 -8.40 17.68 8.15
N VAL A 153 -9.03 16.52 8.05
CA VAL A 153 -10.46 16.38 7.70
C VAL A 153 -11.30 16.41 8.96
N GLN A 154 -10.88 15.65 9.99
CA GLN A 154 -11.58 15.50 11.27
C GLN A 154 -10.60 15.10 12.38
N ASP A 155 -10.67 15.78 13.53
CA ASP A 155 -9.84 15.55 14.72
C ASP A 155 -10.60 15.74 16.06
N VAL A 156 -11.93 15.86 16.04
CA VAL A 156 -12.73 15.84 17.27
C VAL A 156 -12.57 14.49 18.00
N GLY A 157 -12.81 14.51 19.30
CA GLY A 157 -12.69 13.31 20.15
C GLY A 157 -13.46 12.10 19.62
N GLY A 158 -12.87 10.93 19.80
CA GLY A 158 -13.36 9.65 19.30
C GLY A 158 -12.45 8.99 18.25
N TYR A 159 -12.79 7.75 17.93
CA TYR A 159 -12.02 6.92 17.02
C TYR A 159 -12.46 7.16 15.57
N ASN A 160 -11.95 8.23 14.96
CA ASN A 160 -12.20 8.59 13.56
C ASN A 160 -11.33 7.72 12.62
N SER A 161 -11.96 6.84 11.84
CA SER A 161 -11.28 5.79 11.10
C SER A 161 -11.96 5.42 9.78
N TRP A 162 -11.31 4.52 9.03
CA TRP A 162 -11.78 3.98 7.74
C TRP A 162 -12.19 5.02 6.70
N PRO A 163 -11.37 6.05 6.44
CA PRO A 163 -11.76 7.10 5.51
C PRO A 163 -11.85 6.59 4.06
N MET A 164 -12.84 7.11 3.33
CA MET A 164 -13.06 6.91 1.90
C MET A 164 -13.16 8.28 1.24
N ILE A 165 -12.24 8.59 0.32
CA ILE A 165 -12.16 9.89 -0.35
C ILE A 165 -12.49 9.78 -1.83
N GLN A 166 -13.48 10.51 -2.33
CA GLN A 166 -13.90 10.48 -3.73
C GLN A 166 -14.04 11.90 -4.28
N ALA A 167 -13.58 12.11 -5.51
CA ALA A 167 -13.89 13.31 -6.26
C ALA A 167 -15.27 13.20 -6.92
N ILE A 168 -16.11 14.22 -6.77
CA ILE A 168 -17.31 14.48 -7.57
C ILE A 168 -17.04 15.74 -8.38
N GLY A 169 -16.66 15.58 -9.65
CA GLY A 169 -16.11 16.68 -10.44
C GLY A 169 -14.83 17.22 -9.79
N GLU A 170 -14.81 18.51 -9.46
CA GLU A 170 -13.67 19.17 -8.79
C GLU A 170 -13.83 19.25 -7.26
N LYS A 171 -14.92 18.71 -6.70
CA LYS A 171 -15.17 18.68 -5.26
C LYS A 171 -14.66 17.36 -4.68
N LEU A 172 -13.91 17.43 -3.58
CA LEU A 172 -13.55 16.26 -2.78
C LEU A 172 -14.65 15.97 -1.75
N VAL A 173 -14.96 14.69 -1.57
CA VAL A 173 -15.82 14.17 -0.50
C VAL A 173 -15.01 13.16 0.29
N CYS A 174 -14.88 13.35 1.60
CA CYS A 174 -14.24 12.38 2.49
C CYS A 174 -15.29 11.87 3.47
N ALA A 175 -15.69 10.61 3.32
CA ALA A 175 -16.51 9.90 4.27
C ALA A 175 -15.61 9.12 5.25
N TYR A 176 -16.04 8.97 6.49
CA TYR A 176 -15.31 8.25 7.54
C TYR A 176 -16.27 7.77 8.62
N SER A 177 -15.82 6.85 9.46
CA SER A 177 -16.57 6.40 10.63
C SER A 177 -15.99 6.96 11.90
N ARG A 178 -16.82 7.21 12.91
CA ARG A 178 -16.38 7.58 14.26
C ARG A 178 -17.05 6.68 15.29
N GLY A 179 -16.26 6.09 16.17
CA GLY A 179 -16.72 5.29 17.32
C GLY A 179 -15.78 5.44 18.52
N THR A 180 -15.57 4.40 19.33
CA THR A 180 -14.75 4.52 20.55
C THR A 180 -13.41 3.79 20.51
N ALA A 181 -13.25 2.80 19.64
CA ALA A 181 -12.01 2.03 19.48
C ALA A 181 -11.86 1.46 18.06
N HIS A 182 -10.88 0.59 17.84
CA HIS A 182 -10.77 -0.22 16.62
C HIS A 182 -11.80 -1.37 16.64
N SER A 183 -13.08 -1.02 16.54
CA SER A 183 -14.23 -1.92 16.67
C SER A 183 -15.27 -1.55 15.62
N ILE A 184 -16.12 -2.48 15.20
CA ILE A 184 -16.92 -2.32 13.97
C ILE A 184 -18.45 -2.41 14.18
N GLY A 185 -18.89 -2.88 15.35
CA GLY A 185 -20.31 -3.13 15.66
C GLY A 185 -20.81 -2.35 16.88
N GLU A 186 -20.12 -1.28 17.27
CA GLU A 186 -20.56 -0.42 18.36
C GLU A 186 -21.76 0.42 17.93
N ASP A 187 -22.81 0.48 18.74
CA ASP A 187 -24.01 1.29 18.46
C ASP A 187 -23.69 2.79 18.27
N VAL A 188 -22.69 3.29 18.98
CA VAL A 188 -22.23 4.69 18.86
C VAL A 188 -21.42 4.95 17.59
N ARG A 189 -21.18 3.93 16.76
CA ARG A 189 -20.38 4.06 15.54
C ARG A 189 -21.26 4.43 14.36
N ALA A 190 -21.11 5.66 13.91
CA ALA A 190 -21.80 6.20 12.76
C ALA A 190 -20.83 6.59 11.63
N VAL A 191 -21.38 6.82 10.44
CA VAL A 191 -20.67 7.30 9.26
C VAL A 191 -21.00 8.76 9.02
N TYR A 192 -19.95 9.53 8.75
CA TYR A 192 -20.02 10.94 8.47
C TYR A 192 -19.29 11.28 7.18
N ALA A 193 -19.62 12.43 6.59
CA ALA A 193 -18.93 12.97 5.44
C ALA A 193 -18.66 14.47 5.60
N ARG A 194 -17.59 14.92 4.94
CA ARG A 194 -17.25 16.32 4.73
C ARG A 194 -16.85 16.54 3.28
N THR A 195 -17.02 17.75 2.78
CA THR A 195 -16.60 18.12 1.43
C THR A 195 -15.57 19.24 1.43
N SER A 196 -14.77 19.31 0.36
CA SER A 196 -13.77 20.35 0.13
C SER A 196 -13.76 20.78 -1.33
N THR A 197 -13.52 22.07 -1.56
CA THR A 197 -13.42 22.70 -2.90
C THR A 197 -12.06 23.37 -3.13
N ASP A 198 -11.12 23.20 -2.21
CA ASP A 198 -9.80 23.85 -2.23
C ASP A 198 -8.63 22.86 -2.12
N GLY A 199 -8.86 21.61 -2.55
CA GLY A 199 -7.86 20.54 -2.50
C GLY A 199 -7.69 19.92 -1.11
N GLY A 200 -8.72 19.97 -0.26
CA GLY A 200 -8.71 19.38 1.07
C GLY A 200 -8.06 20.24 2.15
N LYS A 201 -7.79 21.52 1.86
CA LYS A 201 -7.20 22.48 2.82
C LYS A 201 -8.22 22.92 3.86
N THR A 202 -9.47 23.12 3.43
CA THR A 202 -10.61 23.37 4.31
C THR A 202 -11.75 22.41 4.00
N TRP A 203 -12.56 22.13 5.01
CA TRP A 203 -13.65 21.16 4.95
C TRP A 203 -14.93 21.76 5.51
N THR A 204 -16.07 21.38 4.93
CA THR A 204 -17.40 21.75 5.43
C THR A 204 -17.65 21.20 6.83
N ALA A 205 -18.75 21.65 7.44
CA ALA A 205 -19.31 20.97 8.60
C ALA A 205 -19.62 19.50 8.27
N GLU A 206 -19.56 18.67 9.33
CA GLU A 206 -19.85 17.24 9.27
C GLU A 206 -21.33 17.01 8.93
N THR A 207 -21.59 16.09 8.01
CA THR A 207 -22.93 15.58 7.71
C THR A 207 -23.00 14.09 8.04
N VAL A 208 -24.13 13.64 8.60
CA VAL A 208 -24.38 12.23 8.89
C VAL A 208 -24.77 11.51 7.59
N VAL A 209 -24.09 10.42 7.29
CA VAL A 209 -24.40 9.54 6.15
C VAL A 209 -25.25 8.36 6.61
N ALA A 210 -24.85 7.74 7.72
CA ALA A 210 -25.54 6.61 8.33
C ALA A 210 -25.34 6.68 9.85
N ASP A 211 -26.43 6.47 10.60
CA ASP A 211 -26.45 6.35 12.07
C ASP A 211 -27.65 5.51 12.50
N THR A 212 -27.66 4.23 12.12
CA THR A 212 -28.81 3.34 12.39
C THR A 212 -28.79 2.84 13.85
N PRO A 213 -29.82 3.12 14.68
CA PRO A 213 -29.85 2.66 16.06
C PRO A 213 -29.74 1.14 16.21
N GLY A 214 -28.89 0.69 17.11
CA GLY A 214 -28.54 -0.70 17.40
C GLY A 214 -27.48 -1.30 16.47
N TYR A 215 -26.85 -0.51 15.62
CA TYR A 215 -25.85 -0.97 14.66
C TYR A 215 -24.61 -0.07 14.65
N GLY A 216 -23.44 -0.67 14.50
CA GLY A 216 -22.22 0.04 14.14
C GLY A 216 -22.04 0.10 12.62
N GLU A 217 -21.63 1.25 12.11
CA GLU A 217 -21.55 1.52 10.67
C GLU A 217 -20.15 1.95 10.23
N VAL A 218 -19.58 1.21 9.29
CA VAL A 218 -18.20 1.37 8.80
C VAL A 218 -18.18 1.63 7.31
N THR A 219 -17.56 2.72 6.86
CA THR A 219 -17.25 2.93 5.44
C THR A 219 -16.21 1.92 4.95
N VAL A 220 -16.49 1.27 3.82
CA VAL A 220 -15.66 0.14 3.35
C VAL A 220 -15.26 0.18 1.88
N GLY A 221 -15.95 0.96 1.05
CA GLY A 221 -15.59 1.13 -0.35
C GLY A 221 -16.30 2.33 -0.97
N LYS A 222 -15.69 2.91 -2.01
CA LYS A 222 -16.23 4.07 -2.74
C LYS A 222 -16.08 3.90 -4.25
N GLY A 223 -16.81 4.69 -5.02
CA GLY A 223 -16.54 4.89 -6.44
C GLY A 223 -17.56 5.81 -7.06
N LEU A 224 -17.72 5.73 -8.38
CA LEU A 224 -18.66 6.55 -9.13
C LEU A 224 -19.66 5.68 -9.89
N ASP A 225 -20.88 6.18 -10.04
CA ASP A 225 -21.85 5.64 -10.99
C ASP A 225 -21.65 6.22 -12.40
N SER A 226 -22.47 5.78 -13.36
CA SER A 226 -22.40 6.25 -14.76
C SER A 226 -22.63 7.76 -14.94
N THR A 227 -23.19 8.44 -13.95
CA THR A 227 -23.46 9.89 -13.96
C THR A 227 -22.37 10.71 -13.27
N GLY A 228 -21.36 10.05 -12.69
CA GLY A 228 -20.32 10.69 -11.89
C GLY A 228 -20.76 11.01 -10.45
N ALA A 229 -21.89 10.47 -9.99
CA ALA A 229 -22.29 10.57 -8.59
C ALA A 229 -21.49 9.57 -7.75
N MET A 230 -21.16 9.97 -6.52
CA MET A 230 -20.45 9.11 -5.59
C MET A 230 -21.34 7.95 -5.14
N LEU A 231 -20.74 6.76 -5.15
CA LEU A 231 -21.23 5.55 -4.50
C LEU A 231 -20.37 5.27 -3.27
N LEU A 232 -21.00 4.89 -2.16
CA LEU A 232 -20.34 4.60 -0.88
C LEU A 232 -20.93 3.34 -0.25
N TRP A 233 -20.10 2.31 -0.10
CA TRP A 233 -20.42 1.13 0.66
C TRP A 233 -20.23 1.39 2.16
N VAL A 234 -21.27 1.12 2.93
CA VAL A 234 -21.29 1.14 4.39
C VAL A 234 -21.65 -0.25 4.89
N ARG A 235 -20.75 -0.82 5.68
CA ARG A 235 -21.00 -2.07 6.41
C ARG A 235 -21.73 -1.75 7.71
N ARG A 236 -22.93 -2.29 7.88
CA ARG A 236 -23.79 -2.06 9.04
C ARG A 236 -23.96 -3.33 9.87
N ILE A 237 -23.42 -3.34 11.09
CA ILE A 237 -23.30 -4.53 11.95
C ILE A 237 -24.05 -4.34 13.25
N GLY A 238 -24.99 -5.24 13.53
CA GLY A 238 -25.76 -5.29 14.76
C GLY A 238 -26.33 -6.69 14.94
N LYS A 239 -27.65 -6.81 15.10
CA LYS A 239 -28.32 -8.14 15.08
C LYS A 239 -28.18 -8.87 13.73
N ASP A 240 -27.98 -8.11 12.67
CA ASP A 240 -27.75 -8.58 11.30
C ASP A 240 -26.43 -7.96 10.79
N TRP A 241 -25.86 -8.55 9.75
CA TRP A 241 -24.69 -8.01 9.05
C TRP A 241 -25.08 -7.61 7.62
N ASN A 242 -25.25 -6.31 7.40
CA ASN A 242 -25.66 -5.79 6.10
C ASN A 242 -24.53 -4.98 5.45
N HIS A 243 -24.61 -4.87 4.13
CA HIS A 243 -23.81 -3.94 3.35
C HIS A 243 -24.76 -3.03 2.59
N ASP A 244 -24.74 -1.75 2.93
CA ASP A 244 -25.62 -0.72 2.42
C ASP A 244 -24.85 0.14 1.42
N LEU A 245 -25.42 0.36 0.24
CA LEU A 245 -24.85 1.24 -0.78
C LEU A 245 -25.58 2.59 -0.75
N TYR A 246 -24.85 3.65 -0.45
CA TYR A 246 -25.33 5.02 -0.51
C TYR A 246 -24.86 5.71 -1.78
N ARG A 247 -25.64 6.69 -2.23
CA ARG A 247 -25.34 7.53 -3.39
C ARG A 247 -25.45 9.02 -3.05
N ALA A 248 -24.52 9.83 -3.53
CA ALA A 248 -24.54 11.28 -3.37
C ALA A 248 -24.10 12.00 -4.66
N THR A 249 -24.79 13.09 -5.02
CA THR A 249 -24.44 13.93 -6.19
C THR A 249 -23.72 15.21 -5.81
N ASP A 250 -23.79 15.60 -4.54
CA ASP A 250 -23.26 16.83 -3.97
C ASP A 250 -22.16 16.56 -2.92
N GLY A 251 -22.06 15.32 -2.43
CA GLY A 251 -21.19 14.91 -1.33
C GLY A 251 -21.74 15.25 0.06
N GLU A 252 -22.99 15.71 0.14
CA GLU A 252 -23.65 16.20 1.35
C GLU A 252 -24.91 15.38 1.64
N THR A 253 -25.72 15.11 0.61
CA THR A 253 -26.95 14.33 0.73
C THR A 253 -26.75 12.90 0.23
N PHE A 254 -26.77 11.94 1.15
CA PHE A 254 -26.60 10.52 0.84
C PHE A 254 -27.94 9.80 0.86
N THR A 255 -28.27 9.11 -0.23
CA THR A 255 -29.48 8.30 -0.36
C THR A 255 -29.10 6.82 -0.38
N LEU A 256 -29.75 6.00 0.44
CA LEU A 256 -29.62 4.54 0.37
C LEU A 256 -30.20 4.01 -0.95
N VAL A 257 -29.39 3.30 -1.73
CA VAL A 257 -29.76 2.76 -3.05
C VAL A 257 -29.96 1.25 -3.01
N ALA A 258 -29.15 0.52 -2.24
CA ALA A 258 -29.24 -0.93 -2.17
C ALA A 258 -28.77 -1.50 -0.83
N THR A 259 -29.41 -2.59 -0.40
CA THR A 259 -28.95 -3.50 0.66
C THR A 259 -29.00 -4.93 0.10
N PRO A 260 -28.05 -5.32 -0.77
CA PRO A 260 -28.14 -6.60 -1.46
C PRO A 260 -28.07 -7.77 -0.47
N LYS A 261 -28.88 -8.80 -0.74
CA LYS A 261 -28.75 -10.10 -0.07
C LYS A 261 -27.70 -10.91 -0.81
N LEU A 262 -26.58 -11.16 -0.16
CA LEU A 262 -25.44 -11.87 -0.73
C LEU A 262 -25.41 -13.31 -0.22
N ALA A 263 -25.02 -14.25 -1.08
CA ALA A 263 -24.99 -15.68 -0.74
C ALA A 263 -23.86 -16.00 0.25
N LEU A 264 -22.69 -15.38 0.04
CA LEU A 264 -21.60 -15.36 1.00
C LEU A 264 -21.57 -14.00 1.66
N GLN A 265 -21.61 -13.97 2.99
CA GLN A 265 -21.53 -12.74 3.79
C GLN A 265 -20.12 -12.16 3.69
N PRO A 266 -19.90 -11.02 3.02
CA PRO A 266 -18.59 -10.41 2.98
C PRO A 266 -18.23 -9.83 4.36
N MET A 267 -16.96 -9.94 4.73
CA MET A 267 -16.38 -9.10 5.77
C MET A 267 -16.39 -7.64 5.30
N GLN A 268 -16.10 -7.41 4.01
CA GLN A 268 -16.14 -6.11 3.38
C GLN A 268 -16.25 -6.22 1.85
N ILE A 269 -16.94 -5.23 1.26
CA ILE A 269 -16.99 -4.92 -0.17
C ILE A 269 -16.13 -3.67 -0.39
N THR A 270 -15.24 -3.70 -1.37
CA THR A 270 -14.25 -2.63 -1.61
C THR A 270 -14.71 -1.66 -2.71
N ASP A 271 -13.80 -0.79 -3.15
CA ASP A 271 -14.07 0.27 -4.11
C ASP A 271 -14.75 -0.22 -5.39
N VAL A 272 -15.65 0.61 -5.91
CA VAL A 272 -16.37 0.43 -7.17
C VAL A 272 -15.52 1.01 -8.30
N PHE A 273 -15.33 0.24 -9.36
CA PHE A 273 -14.67 0.66 -10.59
C PHE A 273 -15.46 0.22 -11.82
N ASP A 274 -15.36 0.97 -12.91
CA ASP A 274 -16.03 0.64 -14.16
C ASP A 274 -15.24 -0.41 -14.95
N VAL A 275 -15.95 -1.41 -15.45
CA VAL A 275 -15.42 -2.40 -16.39
C VAL A 275 -16.32 -2.37 -17.63
N PRO A 276 -15.83 -1.83 -18.77
CA PRO A 276 -16.59 -1.78 -20.01
C PRO A 276 -17.21 -3.13 -20.36
N THR A 277 -18.46 -3.11 -20.84
CA THR A 277 -19.30 -4.30 -21.17
C THR A 277 -19.80 -5.13 -19.97
N VAL A 278 -19.22 -4.97 -18.78
CA VAL A 278 -19.69 -5.60 -17.54
C VAL A 278 -20.58 -4.64 -16.75
N GLY A 279 -20.14 -3.39 -16.60
CA GLY A 279 -20.75 -2.36 -15.75
C GLY A 279 -19.87 -2.04 -14.55
N LEU A 280 -20.49 -1.65 -13.43
CA LEU A 280 -19.80 -1.42 -12.17
C LEU A 280 -19.31 -2.75 -11.59
N MET A 281 -18.07 -2.78 -11.11
CA MET A 281 -17.47 -3.92 -10.42
C MET A 281 -16.92 -3.48 -9.07
N CYS A 282 -17.08 -4.32 -8.05
CA CYS A 282 -16.35 -4.24 -6.78
C CYS A 282 -15.68 -5.58 -6.53
N LEU A 283 -14.63 -5.58 -5.69
CA LEU A 283 -14.13 -6.81 -5.09
C LEU A 283 -14.70 -6.98 -3.69
N TRP A 284 -14.73 -8.21 -3.19
CA TRP A 284 -15.16 -8.51 -1.83
C TRP A 284 -14.34 -9.65 -1.24
N PHE A 285 -14.28 -9.71 0.09
CA PHE A 285 -13.65 -10.81 0.81
C PHE A 285 -14.53 -11.24 2.00
N ALA A 286 -14.56 -12.54 2.29
CA ALA A 286 -15.36 -13.16 3.36
C ALA A 286 -14.49 -14.13 4.18
N GLY A 287 -14.77 -14.22 5.49
CA GLY A 287 -14.01 -15.03 6.43
C GLY A 287 -14.06 -14.48 7.84
N ASN A 288 -13.32 -15.10 8.76
CA ASN A 288 -13.40 -14.85 10.21
C ASN A 288 -12.05 -14.49 10.88
N TYR A 289 -10.96 -14.38 10.10
CA TYR A 289 -9.59 -14.15 10.57
C TYR A 289 -9.00 -15.27 11.45
N ALA A 290 -9.67 -16.41 11.57
CA ALA A 290 -9.15 -17.58 12.26
C ALA A 290 -8.13 -18.30 11.37
N ASP A 291 -7.30 -19.15 11.97
CA ASP A 291 -6.34 -19.98 11.23
C ASP A 291 -7.05 -21.26 10.71
N ASP A 292 -8.05 -21.06 9.87
CA ASP A 292 -8.85 -22.11 9.20
C ASP A 292 -8.98 -21.83 7.69
N GLU A 293 -9.72 -22.71 6.97
CA GLU A 293 -9.96 -22.62 5.53
C GLU A 293 -11.31 -21.96 5.18
N SER A 294 -11.90 -21.17 6.10
CA SER A 294 -13.23 -20.57 5.89
C SER A 294 -13.24 -19.32 4.98
N HIS A 295 -12.08 -18.95 4.43
CA HIS A 295 -11.90 -17.65 3.76
C HIS A 295 -12.16 -17.74 2.25
N ALA A 296 -12.68 -16.64 1.70
CA ALA A 296 -13.02 -16.50 0.30
C ALA A 296 -12.87 -15.05 -0.17
N TRP A 297 -12.81 -14.87 -1.49
CA TRP A 297 -12.92 -13.56 -2.13
C TRP A 297 -13.56 -13.69 -3.52
N GLY A 298 -14.02 -12.56 -4.07
CA GLY A 298 -14.55 -12.54 -5.43
C GLY A 298 -15.01 -11.15 -5.88
N THR A 299 -15.95 -11.13 -6.82
CA THR A 299 -16.47 -9.90 -7.44
C THR A 299 -17.95 -9.69 -7.11
N LEU A 300 -18.36 -8.42 -7.07
CA LEU A 300 -19.75 -7.99 -7.23
C LEU A 300 -19.85 -7.19 -8.53
N THR A 301 -20.90 -7.41 -9.33
CA THR A 301 -21.13 -6.64 -10.57
C THR A 301 -22.54 -6.07 -10.63
N SER A 302 -22.67 -4.87 -11.22
CA SER A 302 -23.95 -4.16 -11.40
C SER A 302 -24.02 -3.50 -12.77
N ARG A 303 -25.21 -3.52 -13.39
CA ARG A 303 -25.51 -2.90 -14.70
C ARG A 303 -26.52 -1.76 -14.62
N ASP A 304 -26.96 -1.42 -13.42
CA ASP A 304 -28.06 -0.49 -13.17
C ASP A 304 -27.69 0.57 -12.13
N ASP A 305 -26.43 1.01 -12.17
CA ASP A 305 -25.84 2.01 -11.27
C ASP A 305 -25.97 1.63 -9.79
N GLY A 306 -25.71 0.35 -9.48
CA GLY A 306 -25.60 -0.15 -8.13
C GLY A 306 -26.93 -0.50 -7.45
N LYS A 307 -28.05 -0.50 -8.18
CA LYS A 307 -29.36 -0.89 -7.64
C LYS A 307 -29.45 -2.39 -7.40
N THR A 308 -28.90 -3.20 -8.30
CA THR A 308 -28.80 -4.65 -8.16
C THR A 308 -27.37 -5.11 -8.36
N TRP A 309 -27.00 -6.18 -7.63
CA TRP A 309 -25.64 -6.72 -7.61
C TRP A 309 -25.64 -8.24 -7.78
N THR A 310 -24.74 -8.75 -8.61
CA THR A 310 -24.48 -10.19 -8.77
C THR A 310 -23.17 -10.55 -8.08
N GLN A 311 -23.23 -11.53 -7.17
CA GLN A 311 -22.05 -12.03 -6.46
C GLN A 311 -21.45 -13.24 -7.18
N THR A 312 -20.13 -13.20 -7.39
CA THR A 312 -19.37 -14.31 -7.97
C THR A 312 -18.13 -14.58 -7.11
N PRO A 313 -18.07 -15.73 -6.41
CA PRO A 313 -16.85 -16.19 -5.75
C PRO A 313 -15.77 -16.51 -6.78
N VAL A 314 -14.53 -16.10 -6.51
CA VAL A 314 -13.35 -16.39 -7.35
C VAL A 314 -12.52 -17.50 -6.71
N GLU A 315 -12.18 -17.37 -5.42
CA GLU A 315 -11.55 -18.44 -4.63
C GLU A 315 -12.30 -18.59 -3.30
N SER A 316 -12.34 -19.82 -2.79
CA SER A 316 -12.90 -20.22 -1.49
C SER A 316 -12.00 -21.30 -0.87
N GLY A 317 -12.15 -21.59 0.42
CA GLY A 317 -11.32 -22.61 1.07
C GLY A 317 -9.92 -22.09 1.42
N LEU A 318 -9.73 -20.78 1.49
CA LEU A 318 -8.42 -20.17 1.67
C LEU A 318 -8.03 -20.18 3.15
N THR A 319 -6.76 -20.47 3.41
CA THR A 319 -6.18 -20.22 4.74
C THR A 319 -6.03 -18.72 4.96
N ARG A 320 -5.94 -18.29 6.23
CA ARG A 320 -5.70 -16.89 6.57
C ARG A 320 -4.49 -16.27 5.85
N LYS A 321 -3.38 -17.01 5.74
CA LYS A 321 -2.16 -16.52 5.06
C LYS A 321 -2.32 -16.36 3.55
N ASP A 322 -3.26 -17.09 2.94
CA ASP A 322 -3.51 -17.12 1.50
C ASP A 322 -4.70 -16.22 1.11
N TRP A 323 -5.33 -15.55 2.08
CA TRP A 323 -6.53 -14.76 1.89
C TRP A 323 -6.21 -13.31 1.50
N PRO A 324 -6.56 -12.86 0.27
CA PRO A 324 -6.42 -11.46 -0.10
C PRO A 324 -7.56 -10.64 0.52
N THR A 325 -7.24 -9.83 1.53
CA THR A 325 -8.21 -8.92 2.16
C THR A 325 -8.16 -7.53 1.54
N GLU A 326 -9.22 -6.76 1.73
CA GLU A 326 -9.37 -5.36 1.33
C GLU A 326 -8.71 -4.98 -0.03
N PRO A 327 -8.98 -5.71 -1.13
CA PRO A 327 -8.29 -5.46 -2.38
C PRO A 327 -8.77 -4.19 -3.08
N ALA A 328 -7.84 -3.52 -3.76
CA ALA A 328 -8.10 -2.39 -4.65
C ALA A 328 -7.74 -2.76 -6.09
N ALA A 329 -8.51 -2.28 -7.07
CA ALA A 329 -8.37 -2.66 -8.47
C ALA A 329 -8.47 -1.47 -9.43
N VAL A 330 -7.85 -1.61 -10.60
CA VAL A 330 -7.96 -0.69 -11.74
C VAL A 330 -8.19 -1.48 -13.03
N PHE A 331 -9.08 -0.98 -13.89
CA PHE A 331 -9.25 -1.48 -15.25
C PHE A 331 -8.20 -0.84 -16.17
N LEU A 332 -7.40 -1.66 -16.83
CA LEU A 332 -6.27 -1.22 -17.66
C LEU A 332 -6.62 -1.11 -19.15
N GLY A 333 -7.86 -1.45 -19.55
CA GLY A 333 -8.23 -1.60 -20.97
C GLY A 333 -8.12 -3.05 -21.45
N ASP A 334 -8.78 -3.35 -22.58
CA ASP A 334 -8.70 -4.64 -23.27
C ASP A 334 -8.98 -5.86 -22.38
N GLY A 335 -9.95 -5.74 -21.49
CA GLY A 335 -10.32 -6.80 -20.54
C GLY A 335 -9.35 -7.00 -19.38
N ARG A 336 -8.25 -6.24 -19.32
CA ARG A 336 -7.24 -6.36 -18.27
C ARG A 336 -7.65 -5.63 -17.00
N ILE A 337 -7.61 -6.32 -15.88
CA ILE A 337 -7.79 -5.75 -14.53
C ILE A 337 -6.57 -6.10 -13.69
N LEU A 338 -5.99 -5.10 -13.03
CA LEU A 338 -4.93 -5.27 -12.04
C LEU A 338 -5.49 -4.94 -10.67
N ALA A 339 -5.33 -5.85 -9.72
CA ALA A 339 -5.72 -5.66 -8.33
C ALA A 339 -4.55 -5.97 -7.38
N ILE A 340 -4.52 -5.26 -6.26
CA ILE A 340 -3.61 -5.52 -5.15
C ILE A 340 -4.42 -5.79 -3.89
N GLY A 341 -4.12 -6.89 -3.21
CA GLY A 341 -4.77 -7.36 -1.99
C GLY A 341 -3.86 -7.28 -0.77
N ARG A 342 -4.43 -6.89 0.36
CA ARG A 342 -3.79 -6.97 1.67
C ARG A 342 -3.55 -8.43 2.06
N THR A 343 -2.56 -8.65 2.93
CA THR A 343 -2.20 -9.95 3.50
C THR A 343 -2.51 -9.99 5.00
N GLU A 344 -3.06 -11.11 5.48
CA GLU A 344 -3.35 -11.38 6.90
C GLU A 344 -2.35 -12.37 7.52
N GLY A 345 -1.06 -12.03 7.49
CA GLY A 345 0.01 -12.83 8.10
C GLY A 345 0.99 -13.46 7.09
N GLY A 346 0.71 -13.35 5.78
CA GLY A 346 1.69 -13.58 4.74
C GLY A 346 2.71 -12.44 4.61
N HIS A 347 3.83 -12.69 3.93
CA HIS A 347 5.00 -11.80 3.89
C HIS A 347 4.85 -10.56 2.99
N SER A 348 3.90 -10.55 2.05
CA SER A 348 3.75 -9.51 1.04
C SER A 348 2.29 -9.35 0.61
N GLN A 349 1.94 -8.21 0.02
CA GLN A 349 0.65 -8.06 -0.67
C GLN A 349 0.50 -9.09 -1.80
N PHE A 350 -0.75 -9.39 -2.15
CA PHE A 350 -1.12 -10.19 -3.31
C PHE A 350 -1.34 -9.29 -4.53
N GLN A 351 -0.96 -9.77 -5.70
CA GLN A 351 -1.42 -9.24 -6.98
C GLN A 351 -2.42 -10.22 -7.57
N MET A 352 -3.60 -9.72 -7.93
CA MET A 352 -4.58 -10.47 -8.71
C MET A 352 -4.76 -9.81 -10.07
N ILE A 353 -4.84 -10.63 -11.12
CA ILE A 353 -5.06 -10.14 -12.49
C ILE A 353 -6.20 -10.90 -13.17
N SER A 354 -6.91 -10.20 -14.04
CA SER A 354 -7.84 -10.76 -15.02
C SER A 354 -7.51 -10.23 -16.41
N THR A 355 -7.73 -11.03 -17.45
CA THR A 355 -7.54 -10.66 -18.87
C THR A 355 -8.83 -10.76 -19.69
N ASP A 356 -9.95 -11.05 -19.02
CA ASP A 356 -11.24 -11.37 -19.64
C ASP A 356 -12.39 -10.61 -18.94
N HIS A 357 -12.14 -9.35 -18.60
CA HIS A 357 -13.12 -8.44 -17.98
C HIS A 357 -13.60 -8.92 -16.60
N GLY A 358 -12.75 -9.63 -15.87
CA GLY A 358 -13.03 -10.13 -14.52
C GLY A 358 -13.75 -11.46 -14.48
N ALA A 359 -13.89 -12.18 -15.60
CA ALA A 359 -14.53 -13.49 -15.63
C ALA A 359 -13.64 -14.58 -14.99
N THR A 360 -12.33 -14.54 -15.23
CA THR A 360 -11.34 -15.39 -14.59
C THR A 360 -10.20 -14.56 -14.00
N TRP A 361 -9.56 -15.13 -12.97
CA TRP A 361 -8.52 -14.45 -12.21
C TRP A 361 -7.36 -15.39 -11.90
N SER A 362 -6.17 -14.80 -11.75
CA SER A 362 -5.02 -15.45 -11.13
C SER A 362 -4.48 -14.58 -10.00
N ARG A 363 -3.89 -15.20 -8.97
CA ARG A 363 -3.33 -14.51 -7.81
C ARG A 363 -1.90 -14.98 -7.53
N ARG A 364 -0.99 -14.05 -7.26
CA ARG A 364 0.42 -14.32 -6.93
C ARG A 364 0.92 -13.35 -5.85
N PRO A 365 1.87 -13.73 -4.99
CA PRO A 365 2.51 -12.80 -4.06
C PRO A 365 3.37 -11.77 -4.82
N THR A 366 3.47 -10.56 -4.27
CA THR A 366 4.31 -9.48 -4.78
C THR A 366 5.65 -9.39 -4.05
N ASN A 367 6.53 -8.48 -4.48
CA ASN A 367 7.70 -8.05 -3.69
C ASN A 367 7.39 -6.86 -2.73
N ILE A 368 6.10 -6.54 -2.49
CA ILE A 368 5.69 -5.47 -1.57
C ILE A 368 5.54 -6.04 -0.15
N SER A 369 6.63 -5.99 0.62
CA SER A 369 6.74 -6.55 1.98
C SER A 369 6.86 -5.49 3.09
N ASP A 370 6.98 -4.21 2.72
CA ASP A 370 7.02 -3.05 3.63
C ASP A 370 5.60 -2.66 4.11
N VAL A 371 4.81 -3.66 4.47
CA VAL A 371 3.37 -3.53 4.76
C VAL A 371 2.97 -4.51 5.86
N SER A 372 2.01 -4.11 6.69
CA SER A 372 1.38 -4.96 7.71
C SER A 372 -0.04 -4.48 7.95
N ALA A 373 -1.02 -5.38 7.81
CA ALA A 373 -2.43 -5.11 8.05
C ALA A 373 -2.95 -3.81 7.38
N SER A 374 -2.49 -3.51 6.16
CA SER A 374 -2.74 -2.23 5.51
C SER A 374 -3.42 -2.39 4.15
N THR A 375 -4.47 -1.60 3.96
CA THR A 375 -5.26 -1.51 2.73
C THR A 375 -4.46 -0.85 1.62
N PRO A 376 -4.30 -1.50 0.44
CA PRO A 376 -3.84 -0.82 -0.76
C PRO A 376 -4.93 0.09 -1.34
N SER A 377 -4.52 1.09 -2.10
CA SER A 377 -5.38 1.89 -2.96
C SER A 377 -4.66 2.19 -4.27
N LEU A 378 -5.35 2.01 -5.39
CA LEU A 378 -4.76 2.12 -6.73
C LEU A 378 -5.34 3.33 -7.47
N ILE A 379 -4.48 4.04 -8.20
CA ILE A 379 -4.89 5.02 -9.22
C ILE A 379 -4.16 4.65 -10.53
N LEU A 380 -4.92 4.48 -11.61
CA LEU A 380 -4.39 4.45 -12.97
C LEU A 380 -4.45 5.87 -13.54
N ASP A 381 -3.31 6.45 -13.89
CA ASP A 381 -3.27 7.70 -14.64
C ASP A 381 -3.42 7.38 -16.14
N PRO A 382 -4.53 7.79 -16.79
CA PRO A 382 -4.81 7.40 -18.17
C PRO A 382 -3.89 8.05 -19.20
N LYS A 383 -3.28 9.21 -18.89
CA LYS A 383 -2.39 9.92 -19.82
C LYS A 383 -1.03 9.25 -19.89
N THR A 384 -0.55 8.77 -18.75
CA THR A 384 0.77 8.16 -18.61
C THR A 384 0.72 6.63 -18.68
N GLY A 385 -0.40 6.00 -18.36
CA GLY A 385 -0.50 4.55 -18.19
C GLY A 385 0.24 4.06 -16.93
N LEU A 386 0.61 4.98 -16.03
CA LEU A 386 1.24 4.66 -14.76
C LEU A 386 0.18 4.31 -13.72
N VAL A 387 0.46 3.28 -12.94
CA VAL A 387 -0.33 2.89 -11.77
C VAL A 387 0.41 3.36 -10.52
N SER A 388 -0.29 4.09 -9.67
CA SER A 388 0.14 4.39 -8.30
C SER A 388 -0.51 3.43 -7.32
N ASN A 389 0.29 2.73 -6.51
CA ASN A 389 -0.17 1.94 -5.36
C ASN A 389 0.16 2.69 -4.07
N TYR A 390 -0.87 3.09 -3.35
CA TYR A 390 -0.79 3.74 -2.05
C TYR A 390 -1.12 2.78 -0.92
N TYR A 391 -0.36 2.82 0.16
CA TYR A 391 -0.63 2.03 1.36
C TYR A 391 0.08 2.65 2.56
N TYR A 392 -0.42 2.38 3.77
CA TYR A 392 0.18 2.88 5.00
C TYR A 392 1.08 1.82 5.64
N GLU A 393 2.34 2.13 5.90
CA GLU A 393 3.18 1.24 6.72
C GLU A 393 2.88 1.46 8.21
N ARG A 394 1.94 0.67 8.71
CA ARG A 394 1.61 0.60 10.14
C ARG A 394 2.85 0.29 10.97
N GLY A 395 2.98 0.92 12.14
CA GLY A 395 4.17 0.77 12.99
C GLY A 395 5.30 1.74 12.62
N ALA A 396 5.41 2.14 11.36
CA ALA A 396 6.40 3.13 10.90
C ALA A 396 5.80 4.53 10.75
N GLY A 397 4.47 4.64 10.63
CA GLY A 397 3.80 5.93 10.50
C GLY A 397 4.00 6.59 9.15
N ILE A 398 4.16 5.80 8.07
CA ILE A 398 4.52 6.31 6.74
C ILE A 398 3.41 5.96 5.75
N LEU A 399 2.85 6.96 5.08
CA LEU A 399 2.08 6.76 3.86
C LEU A 399 3.06 6.57 2.70
N ARG A 400 2.96 5.43 2.02
CA ARG A 400 3.85 5.01 0.94
C ARG A 400 3.15 5.07 -0.41
N ARG A 401 3.93 5.33 -1.45
CA ARG A 401 3.54 5.23 -2.86
C ARG A 401 4.54 4.37 -3.63
N ARG A 402 4.05 3.53 -4.54
CA ARG A 402 4.84 2.93 -5.63
C ARG A 402 4.22 3.35 -6.95
N VAL A 403 5.04 3.73 -7.92
CA VAL A 403 4.59 4.17 -9.25
C VAL A 403 5.24 3.28 -10.29
N VAL A 404 4.45 2.69 -11.19
CA VAL A 404 4.98 1.81 -12.24
C VAL A 404 4.08 1.81 -13.47
N ALA A 405 4.65 1.60 -14.65
CA ALA A 405 3.84 1.29 -15.84
C ALA A 405 3.17 -0.06 -15.64
N ALA A 406 1.85 -0.15 -15.85
CA ALA A 406 1.09 -1.36 -15.54
C ALA A 406 1.65 -2.62 -16.23
N ASP A 407 2.07 -2.50 -17.50
CA ASP A 407 2.63 -3.60 -18.28
C ASP A 407 3.93 -4.17 -17.70
N ARG A 408 4.70 -3.39 -16.92
CA ARG A 408 5.93 -3.88 -16.29
C ARG A 408 5.67 -4.84 -15.14
N VAL A 409 4.49 -4.77 -14.51
CA VAL A 409 4.15 -5.58 -13.33
C VAL A 409 3.01 -6.56 -13.57
N PHE A 410 2.20 -6.38 -14.62
CA PHE A 410 0.99 -7.16 -14.85
C PHE A 410 1.23 -8.68 -14.78
N ASP A 411 2.22 -9.19 -15.52
CA ASP A 411 2.64 -10.59 -15.49
C ASP A 411 3.87 -10.85 -14.60
N HIS A 412 4.38 -9.80 -13.95
CA HIS A 412 5.63 -9.79 -13.18
C HIS A 412 5.39 -9.23 -11.76
N PRO A 413 4.72 -9.98 -10.87
CA PRO A 413 4.33 -9.47 -9.54
C PRO A 413 5.51 -9.16 -8.61
N LEU A 414 6.73 -9.62 -8.93
CA LEU A 414 7.96 -9.25 -8.23
C LEU A 414 8.64 -8.00 -8.81
N GLY A 415 8.04 -7.40 -9.83
CA GLY A 415 8.58 -6.25 -10.57
C GLY A 415 8.17 -4.89 -10.00
N TRP A 416 7.50 -4.81 -8.84
CA TRP A 416 7.14 -3.52 -8.27
C TRP A 416 8.39 -2.74 -7.87
N PRO A 417 8.51 -1.45 -8.26
CA PRO A 417 9.66 -0.64 -7.90
C PRO A 417 9.62 -0.27 -6.43
N GLY A 418 10.76 0.14 -5.86
CA GLY A 418 10.85 0.63 -4.49
C GLY A 418 9.81 1.71 -4.18
N SER A 419 9.32 1.73 -2.95
CA SER A 419 8.35 2.75 -2.52
C SER A 419 9.04 4.10 -2.28
N GLU A 420 8.25 5.15 -2.26
CA GLU A 420 8.60 6.45 -1.71
C GLU A 420 7.66 6.79 -0.55
N ALA A 421 8.15 7.57 0.41
CA ALA A 421 7.31 8.12 1.47
C ALA A 421 6.70 9.43 0.98
N VAL A 422 5.38 9.57 1.08
CA VAL A 422 4.65 10.76 0.59
C VAL A 422 4.03 11.58 1.71
N ALA A 423 3.75 10.96 2.86
CA ALA A 423 3.32 11.65 4.07
C ALA A 423 3.66 10.84 5.32
N LEU A 424 3.60 11.50 6.47
CA LEU A 424 3.78 10.88 7.79
C LEU A 424 2.47 10.95 8.59
N GLY A 425 2.31 9.99 9.49
CA GLY A 425 1.25 9.93 10.50
C GLY A 425 1.76 9.25 11.77
N SER A 426 0.84 8.79 12.61
CA SER A 426 1.16 8.09 13.85
C SER A 426 1.77 6.71 13.59
N GLU A 427 2.77 6.36 14.41
CA GLU A 427 3.45 5.07 14.40
C GLU A 427 2.64 3.97 15.10
N ILE A 428 1.50 4.30 15.71
CA ILE A 428 0.69 3.31 16.43
C ILE A 428 -0.07 2.46 15.42
N ALA A 429 0.26 1.17 15.40
CA ALA A 429 -0.07 0.25 14.32
C ALA A 429 -1.55 0.24 13.92
N LEU A 430 -2.43 -0.37 14.72
CA LEU A 430 -3.84 -0.51 14.35
C LEU A 430 -4.62 0.81 14.46
N ASP A 431 -4.05 1.83 15.10
CA ASP A 431 -4.68 3.15 15.26
C ASP A 431 -4.31 4.16 14.15
N SER A 432 -3.64 3.70 13.10
CA SER A 432 -3.30 4.53 11.94
C SER A 432 -3.22 3.71 10.64
N GLY A 433 -3.86 4.15 9.56
CA GLY A 433 -3.77 3.49 8.26
C GLY A 433 -5.00 3.65 7.39
N ASN A 434 -5.40 2.57 6.71
CA ASN A 434 -6.49 2.51 5.71
C ASN A 434 -6.39 3.67 4.72
N ALA A 435 -5.31 3.67 3.93
CA ALA A 435 -5.14 4.65 2.86
C ALA A 435 -6.19 4.41 1.78
N ASN A 436 -6.86 5.48 1.34
CA ASN A 436 -7.81 5.46 0.24
C ASN A 436 -7.58 6.69 -0.65
N ALA A 437 -7.71 6.51 -1.97
CA ALA A 437 -7.20 7.46 -2.95
C ALA A 437 -8.25 7.87 -3.99
N THR A 438 -8.17 9.12 -4.43
CA THR A 438 -8.84 9.66 -5.61
C THR A 438 -7.94 10.67 -6.33
N ALA A 439 -8.36 11.17 -7.48
CA ALA A 439 -7.61 12.15 -8.26
C ALA A 439 -8.53 13.26 -8.79
N ILE A 440 -7.99 14.48 -8.84
CA ILE A 440 -8.55 15.62 -9.58
C ILE A 440 -7.42 16.19 -10.44
N GLY A 441 -7.60 16.16 -11.76
CA GLY A 441 -6.56 16.63 -12.69
C GLY A 441 -5.24 15.86 -12.51
N GLN A 442 -4.13 16.58 -12.31
CA GLN A 442 -2.79 16.01 -12.09
C GLN A 442 -2.42 15.91 -10.60
N THR A 443 -3.42 15.78 -9.74
CA THR A 443 -3.22 15.70 -8.30
C THR A 443 -3.97 14.50 -7.73
N HIS A 444 -3.27 13.69 -6.96
CA HIS A 444 -3.84 12.60 -6.18
C HIS A 444 -4.12 13.09 -4.75
N TYR A 445 -5.27 12.68 -4.21
CA TYR A 445 -5.69 12.98 -2.84
C TYR A 445 -5.84 11.68 -2.07
N ILE A 446 -5.07 11.52 -1.00
CA ILE A 446 -4.99 10.27 -0.24
C ILE A 446 -5.45 10.51 1.18
N SER A 447 -6.59 9.95 1.54
CA SER A 447 -7.09 9.97 2.92
C SER A 447 -6.54 8.79 3.71
N PHE A 448 -6.23 9.00 4.98
CA PHE A 448 -5.89 7.96 5.93
C PHE A 448 -6.22 8.44 7.35
N TYR A 449 -6.36 7.52 8.29
CA TYR A 449 -6.51 7.88 9.70
C TYR A 449 -5.19 7.71 10.46
N SER A 450 -5.02 8.49 11.53
CA SER A 450 -3.77 8.56 12.28
C SER A 450 -4.03 9.02 13.71
N GLY A 451 -3.56 8.27 14.70
CA GLY A 451 -3.62 8.69 16.10
C GLY A 451 -3.36 7.56 17.08
N LYS A 452 -4.09 7.57 18.20
CA LYS A 452 -4.03 6.58 19.28
C LYS A 452 -5.39 6.41 19.91
N ALA A 453 -5.89 5.19 20.06
CA ALA A 453 -7.14 4.97 20.80
C ALA A 453 -7.12 5.67 22.19
N PRO A 454 -8.21 6.34 22.59
CA PRO A 454 -9.51 6.41 21.90
C PRO A 454 -9.60 7.46 20.78
N ASP A 455 -8.61 8.34 20.63
CA ASP A 455 -8.67 9.50 19.75
C ASP A 455 -7.76 9.36 18.51
N THR A 456 -8.39 9.28 17.35
CA THR A 456 -7.69 9.26 16.05
C THR A 456 -8.23 10.38 15.18
N ALA A 457 -7.41 10.88 14.24
CA ALA A 457 -7.80 11.89 13.28
C ALA A 457 -7.88 11.29 11.86
N VAL A 458 -8.75 11.84 11.03
CA VAL A 458 -8.76 11.61 9.58
C VAL A 458 -8.08 12.78 8.90
N VAL A 459 -7.13 12.45 8.02
CA VAL A 459 -6.33 13.43 7.28
C VAL A 459 -6.29 13.10 5.79
N VAL A 460 -5.98 14.09 4.96
CA VAL A 460 -5.76 13.95 3.53
C VAL A 460 -4.38 14.50 3.12
N SER A 461 -3.69 13.81 2.23
CA SER A 461 -2.47 14.32 1.59
C SER A 461 -2.74 14.67 0.12
N GLU A 462 -2.30 15.86 -0.28
CA GLU A 462 -2.27 16.32 -1.67
C GLU A 462 -0.91 15.94 -2.28
N ILE A 463 -0.92 15.16 -3.36
CA ILE A 463 0.30 14.60 -3.96
C ILE A 463 0.26 14.78 -5.48
N PRO A 464 1.30 15.33 -6.12
CA PRO A 464 1.37 15.39 -7.57
C PRO A 464 1.23 14.00 -8.20
N ALA A 465 0.41 13.90 -9.24
CA ALA A 465 0.32 12.70 -10.08
C ALA A 465 1.68 12.41 -10.72
N PRO A 466 2.01 11.13 -10.97
CA PRO A 466 3.29 10.78 -11.57
C PRO A 466 3.40 11.27 -13.03
N GLU A 467 4.59 11.72 -13.42
CA GLU A 467 4.90 12.12 -14.79
C GLU A 467 5.72 11.03 -15.52
N LYS A 468 5.55 10.89 -16.84
CA LYS A 468 6.40 9.99 -17.65
C LYS A 468 7.86 10.50 -17.63
N GLY A 469 8.76 9.74 -17.02
CA GLY A 469 10.20 10.01 -17.03
C GLY A 469 10.85 10.22 -15.65
N GLY A 470 10.12 9.99 -14.56
CA GLY A 470 10.64 10.07 -13.18
C GLY A 470 11.13 8.75 -12.57
N ASP A 471 11.69 7.83 -13.38
CA ASP A 471 12.31 6.58 -12.89
C ASP A 471 13.77 6.82 -12.46
#